data_AF-A0AA88VKU7-F1
#
_entry.id   AF-A0AA88VKU7-F1
#
_cell.length_a   1.000
_cell.length_b   1.000
_cell.length_c   1.000
_cell.angle_alpha   90.00
_cell.angle_beta   90.00
_cell.angle_gamma   90.00
#
_symmetry.space_group_name_H-M   'P 1'
#
loop_
_entity.id
_entity.type
_entity.pdbx_description
1 polymer ?
#
loop_
_entity_poly.entity_id
_entity_poly.type
_entity_poly.pdbx_seq_one_letter_code
_entity_poly.pdbx_strand_id
1 'polypeptide(L)'
;LDDFDSDVQLYVQHLIRKLGSEPFIGQRVILSVSQRIAELAENFLFMDPFNEAFPDMHNCMHMMIQLIEFLASDYLVAWSSAEGFDTRLFEEWVTSLPHARKALELLESRNGLYVLYMDRVIGEVTKLVGPVSSLHKLNPVIFDS
;
A
#
# COMPACT_ATOMS: atom_id res chain seq x y z
N LEU A 1 6.68 12.77 -27.82
CA LEU A 1 7.65 12.19 -26.87
C LEU A 1 6.97 11.85 -25.55
N ASP A 2 6.02 12.67 -25.07
CA ASP A 2 5.16 12.34 -23.90
C ASP A 2 4.27 11.09 -24.07
N ASP A 3 3.74 10.84 -25.28
CA ASP A 3 2.74 9.78 -25.53
C ASP A 3 3.29 8.36 -25.27
N PHE A 4 4.56 8.14 -25.61
CA PHE A 4 5.21 6.83 -25.48
C PHE A 4 5.54 6.49 -24.02
N ASP A 5 5.89 7.49 -23.21
CA ASP A 5 6.24 7.29 -21.80
C ASP A 5 4.99 6.99 -20.96
N SER A 6 3.85 7.63 -21.33
CA SER A 6 2.54 7.33 -20.76
C SER A 6 2.08 5.90 -21.06
N ASP A 7 2.23 5.44 -22.32
CA ASP A 7 1.88 4.07 -22.72
C ASP A 7 2.70 3.00 -21.97
N VAL A 8 3.99 3.25 -21.76
CA VAL A 8 4.87 2.35 -20.99
C VAL A 8 4.44 2.30 -19.52
N GLN A 9 4.13 3.44 -18.90
CA GLN A 9 3.68 3.49 -17.51
C GLN A 9 2.36 2.74 -17.32
N LEU A 10 1.40 2.92 -18.24
CA LEU A 10 0.13 2.19 -18.24
C LEU A 10 0.33 0.68 -18.39
N TYR A 11 1.24 0.27 -19.28
CA TYR A 11 1.58 -1.14 -19.48
C TYR A 11 2.23 -1.76 -18.24
N VAL A 12 3.17 -1.07 -17.62
CA VAL A 12 3.82 -1.50 -16.37
C VAL A 12 2.79 -1.63 -15.25
N GLN A 13 1.91 -0.64 -15.07
CA GLN A 13 0.82 -0.74 -14.11
C GLN A 13 -0.06 -1.96 -14.42
N HIS A 14 -0.50 -2.15 -15.66
CA HIS A 14 -1.32 -3.31 -16.02
C HIS A 14 -0.66 -4.65 -15.70
N LEU A 15 0.64 -4.79 -15.99
CA LEU A 15 1.41 -5.99 -15.65
C LEU A 15 1.47 -6.21 -14.14
N ILE A 16 1.76 -5.16 -13.34
CA ILE A 16 1.79 -5.26 -11.88
C ILE A 16 0.42 -5.68 -11.35
N ARG A 17 -0.67 -5.13 -11.89
CA ARG A 17 -2.03 -5.50 -11.50
C ARG A 17 -2.33 -6.97 -11.80
N LYS A 18 -1.96 -7.43 -12.99
CA LYS A 18 -2.15 -8.83 -13.41
C LYS A 18 -1.30 -9.81 -12.60
N LEU A 19 -0.08 -9.43 -12.23
CA LEU A 19 0.75 -10.24 -11.34
C LEU A 19 0.18 -10.24 -9.92
N GLY A 20 -0.28 -9.08 -9.45
CA GLY A 20 -0.90 -8.91 -8.15
C GLY A 20 -2.18 -9.73 -7.99
N SER A 21 -2.95 -9.99 -9.06
CA SER A 21 -4.19 -10.77 -8.94
C SER A 21 -3.98 -12.19 -8.39
N GLU A 22 -2.78 -12.76 -8.52
CA GLU A 22 -2.43 -14.03 -7.87
C GLU A 22 -2.19 -13.85 -6.37
N PRO A 23 -2.94 -14.54 -5.48
CA PRO A 23 -2.88 -14.30 -4.03
C PRO A 23 -1.48 -14.35 -3.44
N PHE A 24 -0.68 -15.36 -3.81
CA PHE A 24 0.69 -15.53 -3.31
C PHE A 24 1.59 -14.34 -3.65
N ILE A 25 1.45 -13.79 -4.87
CA ILE A 25 2.24 -12.65 -5.33
C ILE A 25 1.69 -11.36 -4.71
N GLY A 26 0.38 -11.15 -4.82
CA GLY A 26 -0.31 -9.97 -4.34
C GLY A 26 -0.06 -9.71 -2.86
N GLN A 27 -0.24 -10.71 -1.99
CA GLN A 27 -0.03 -10.53 -0.54
C GLN A 27 1.42 -10.17 -0.19
N ARG A 28 2.41 -10.71 -0.91
CA ARG A 28 3.82 -10.35 -0.69
C ARG A 28 4.11 -8.93 -1.17
N VAL A 29 3.55 -8.55 -2.31
CA VAL A 29 3.71 -7.20 -2.85
C VAL A 29 3.11 -6.17 -1.89
N ILE A 30 1.87 -6.34 -1.42
CA ILE A 30 1.25 -5.35 -0.53
C ILE A 30 2.02 -5.20 0.78
N LEU A 31 2.51 -6.30 1.36
CA LEU A 31 3.31 -6.28 2.59
C LEU A 31 4.64 -5.54 2.38
N SER A 32 5.40 -5.95 1.36
CA SER A 32 6.70 -5.33 1.06
C SER A 32 6.56 -3.85 0.73
N VAL A 33 5.51 -3.45 0.02
CA VAL A 33 5.25 -2.04 -0.30
C VAL A 33 4.87 -1.25 0.95
N SER A 34 4.06 -1.78 1.85
CA SER A 34 3.74 -1.13 3.13
C SER A 34 4.98 -0.91 4.00
N GLN A 35 5.86 -1.91 4.10
CA GLN A 35 7.14 -1.80 4.79
C GLN A 35 8.04 -0.75 4.12
N ARG A 36 8.11 -0.76 2.78
CA ARG A 36 8.92 0.19 2.02
C ARG A 36 8.44 1.63 2.15
N ILE A 37 7.13 1.88 2.27
CA ILE A 37 6.58 3.21 2.57
C ILE A 37 7.13 3.73 3.89
N ALA A 38 7.13 2.91 4.94
CA ALA A 38 7.66 3.31 6.25
C ALA A 38 9.14 3.69 6.17
N GLU A 39 9.96 2.86 5.54
CA GLU A 39 11.39 3.15 5.32
C GLU A 39 11.60 4.39 4.46
N LEU A 40 10.83 4.56 3.38
CA LEU A 40 10.97 5.71 2.50
C LEU A 40 10.59 6.99 3.25
N ALA A 41 9.57 6.95 4.10
CA ALA A 41 9.13 8.12 4.87
C ALA A 41 10.25 8.66 5.78
N GLU A 42 10.97 7.77 6.46
CA GLU A 42 12.14 8.15 7.28
C GLU A 42 13.25 8.78 6.44
N ASN A 43 13.59 8.16 5.30
CA ASN A 43 14.59 8.71 4.39
C ASN A 43 14.19 10.10 3.86
N PHE A 44 12.89 10.29 3.62
CA PHE A 44 12.36 11.52 3.04
C PHE A 44 12.32 12.68 4.03
N LEU A 45 12.19 12.39 5.33
CA LEU A 45 12.22 13.40 6.39
C LEU A 45 13.53 14.19 6.38
N PHE A 46 14.65 13.54 6.04
CA PHE A 46 15.98 14.14 6.03
C PHE A 46 16.46 14.58 4.63
N MET A 47 15.68 14.31 3.59
CA MET A 47 16.06 14.66 2.22
C MET A 47 15.97 16.17 2.00
N ASP A 48 16.98 16.73 1.32
CA ASP A 48 16.96 18.10 0.81
C ASP A 48 15.87 18.24 -0.27
N PRO A 49 14.89 19.13 -0.13
CA PRO A 49 13.86 19.34 -1.15
C PRO A 49 14.41 19.83 -2.50
N PHE A 50 15.64 20.35 -2.54
CA PHE A 50 16.33 20.72 -3.79
C PHE A 50 17.18 19.59 -4.38
N ASN A 51 17.18 18.41 -3.76
CA ASN A 51 17.83 17.24 -4.32
C ASN A 51 17.12 16.81 -5.63
N GLU A 52 17.90 16.49 -6.66
CA GLU A 52 17.37 16.08 -7.97
C GLU A 52 16.45 14.84 -7.90
N ALA A 53 16.65 13.95 -6.92
CA ALA A 53 15.83 12.75 -6.71
C ALA A 53 14.53 13.02 -5.91
N PHE A 54 14.34 14.22 -5.37
CA PHE A 54 13.20 14.54 -4.52
C PHE A 54 11.84 14.38 -5.23
N PRO A 55 11.64 14.86 -6.47
CA PRO A 55 10.40 14.64 -7.22
C PRO A 55 10.12 13.15 -7.49
N ASP A 56 11.16 12.38 -7.82
CA ASP A 56 11.03 10.95 -8.11
C ASP A 56 10.62 10.15 -6.87
N MET A 57 11.16 10.52 -5.70
CA MET A 57 10.75 9.91 -4.44
C MET A 57 9.30 10.26 -4.07
N HIS A 58 8.84 11.49 -4.33
CA HIS A 58 7.43 11.86 -4.17
C HIS A 58 6.52 10.99 -5.07
N ASN A 59 6.89 10.83 -6.34
CA ASN A 59 6.17 9.98 -7.29
C ASN A 59 6.18 8.52 -6.84
N CYS A 60 7.32 8.00 -6.38
CA CYS A 60 7.43 6.64 -5.84
C CYS A 60 6.49 6.43 -4.63
N MET A 61 6.48 7.36 -3.68
CA MET A 61 5.60 7.28 -2.51
C MET A 61 4.13 7.22 -2.91
N HIS A 62 3.71 8.10 -3.82
CA HIS A 62 2.35 8.13 -4.33
C HIS A 62 1.96 6.82 -5.04
N MET A 63 2.82 6.33 -5.94
CA MET A 63 2.62 5.08 -6.68
C MET A 63 2.51 3.87 -5.74
N MET A 64 3.32 3.82 -4.69
CA MET A 64 3.26 2.74 -3.69
C MET A 64 1.93 2.73 -2.93
N ILE A 65 1.46 3.89 -2.46
CA ILE A 65 0.17 3.98 -1.75
C ILE A 65 -0.99 3.60 -2.69
N GLN A 66 -0.98 4.11 -3.93
CA GLN A 66 -1.98 3.75 -4.95
C GLN A 66 -1.98 2.27 -5.29
N LEU A 67 -0.81 1.62 -5.34
CA LEU A 67 -0.70 0.20 -5.59
C LEU A 67 -1.36 -0.61 -4.47
N ILE A 68 -1.13 -0.24 -3.21
CA ILE A 68 -1.78 -0.89 -2.06
C ILE A 68 -3.30 -0.72 -2.15
N GLU A 69 -3.77 0.51 -2.37
CA GLU A 69 -5.20 0.81 -2.51
C GLU A 69 -5.84 -0.07 -3.58
N PHE A 70 -5.25 -0.08 -4.77
CA PHE A 70 -5.72 -0.84 -5.90
C PHE A 70 -5.78 -2.34 -5.61
N LEU A 71 -4.69 -2.94 -5.10
CA LEU A 71 -4.63 -4.37 -4.83
C LEU A 71 -5.62 -4.79 -3.73
N ALA A 72 -5.78 -3.96 -2.71
CA ALA A 72 -6.74 -4.19 -1.65
C ALA A 72 -8.18 -4.12 -2.17
N SER A 73 -8.52 -3.06 -2.90
CA SER A 73 -9.89 -2.85 -3.41
C SER A 73 -10.31 -3.92 -4.42
N ASP A 74 -9.41 -4.30 -5.33
CA ASP A 74 -9.80 -5.12 -6.48
C ASP A 74 -9.67 -6.63 -6.21
N TYR A 75 -8.76 -7.04 -5.34
CA TYR A 75 -8.41 -8.45 -5.21
C TYR A 75 -8.52 -9.04 -3.81
N LEU A 76 -8.59 -8.25 -2.75
CA LEU A 76 -8.56 -8.79 -1.38
C LEU A 76 -9.69 -9.80 -1.11
N VAL A 77 -10.90 -9.50 -1.59
CA VAL A 77 -12.05 -10.39 -1.46
C VAL A 77 -11.84 -11.68 -2.25
N ALA A 78 -11.36 -11.58 -3.50
CA ALA A 78 -11.10 -12.73 -4.35
C ALA A 78 -10.02 -13.64 -3.74
N TRP A 79 -8.91 -13.04 -3.28
CA TRP A 79 -7.84 -13.76 -2.61
C TRP A 79 -8.32 -14.50 -1.38
N SER A 80 -9.17 -13.90 -0.54
CA SER A 80 -9.64 -14.51 0.71
C SER A 80 -10.32 -15.88 0.55
N SER A 81 -10.76 -16.21 -0.66
CA SER A 81 -11.39 -17.48 -1.03
C SER A 81 -10.48 -18.45 -1.80
N ALA A 82 -9.26 -18.03 -2.15
CA ALA A 82 -8.33 -18.79 -2.97
C ALA A 82 -7.38 -19.65 -2.13
N GLU A 83 -6.98 -20.81 -2.68
CA GLU A 83 -6.08 -21.76 -1.99
C GLU A 83 -4.69 -21.18 -1.67
N GLY A 84 -4.24 -20.18 -2.44
CA GLY A 84 -2.94 -19.53 -2.24
C GLY A 84 -2.93 -18.42 -1.19
N PHE A 85 -4.03 -18.18 -0.49
CA PHE A 85 -4.13 -17.11 0.50
C PHE A 85 -3.49 -17.50 1.82
N ASP A 86 -2.43 -16.80 2.19
CA ASP A 86 -1.76 -16.96 3.49
C ASP A 86 -2.38 -16.01 4.50
N THR A 87 -3.18 -16.55 5.44
CA THR A 87 -3.79 -15.73 6.49
C THR A 87 -2.73 -15.02 7.33
N ARG A 88 -1.61 -15.66 7.70
CA ARG A 88 -0.60 -15.04 8.56
C ARG A 88 0.07 -13.85 7.87
N LEU A 89 0.37 -13.99 6.59
CA LEU A 89 0.93 -12.91 5.79
C LEU A 89 -0.05 -11.74 5.66
N PHE A 90 -1.35 -12.03 5.55
CA PHE A 90 -2.39 -11.02 5.59
C PHE A 90 -2.44 -10.30 6.94
N GLU A 91 -2.36 -11.01 8.06
CA GLU A 91 -2.33 -10.40 9.39
C GLU A 91 -1.10 -9.51 9.59
N GLU A 92 0.06 -9.98 9.13
CA GLU A 92 1.30 -9.19 9.11
C GLU A 92 1.15 -7.92 8.27
N TRP A 93 0.51 -8.01 7.10
CA TRP A 93 0.25 -6.83 6.29
C TRP A 93 -0.71 -5.85 6.98
N VAL A 94 -1.84 -6.31 7.50
CA VAL A 94 -2.82 -5.45 8.20
C VAL A 94 -2.16 -4.74 9.38
N THR A 95 -1.32 -5.44 10.15
CA THR A 95 -0.57 -4.84 11.27
C THR A 95 0.51 -3.86 10.80
N SER A 96 1.03 -3.99 9.58
CA SER A 96 1.98 -3.02 9.01
C SER A 96 1.35 -1.68 8.59
N LEU A 97 0.03 -1.65 8.30
CA LEU A 97 -0.63 -0.43 7.80
C LEU A 97 -0.58 0.74 8.80
N PRO A 98 -0.89 0.57 10.10
CA PRO A 98 -0.75 1.64 11.08
C PRO A 98 0.70 2.13 11.22
N HIS A 99 1.68 1.24 11.09
CA HIS A 99 3.11 1.60 11.16
C HIS A 99 3.51 2.48 9.96
N ALA A 100 3.12 2.10 8.75
CA ALA A 100 3.34 2.89 7.54
C ALA A 100 2.64 4.26 7.63
N ARG A 101 1.38 4.29 8.09
CA ARG A 101 0.65 5.53 8.36
C ARG A 101 1.40 6.43 9.34
N LYS A 102 1.86 5.87 10.47
CA LYS A 102 2.59 6.60 11.51
C LYS A 102 3.90 7.21 10.98
N ALA A 103 4.63 6.47 10.15
CA ALA A 103 5.84 6.98 9.53
C ALA A 103 5.53 8.17 8.58
N LEU A 104 4.40 8.14 7.88
CA LEU A 104 3.96 9.23 7.01
C LEU A 104 3.55 10.50 7.77
N GLU A 105 3.12 10.40 9.04
CA GLU A 105 2.84 11.58 9.88
C GLU A 105 4.09 12.46 10.06
N LEU A 106 5.28 11.87 10.06
CA LEU A 106 6.54 12.63 10.13
C LEU A 106 6.71 13.60 8.95
N LEU A 107 6.06 13.29 7.83
CA LEU A 107 6.09 14.09 6.61
C LEU A 107 4.95 15.08 6.50
N GLU A 108 4.08 15.24 7.51
CA GLU A 108 2.91 16.13 7.44
C GLU A 108 3.28 17.57 7.06
N SER A 109 4.40 18.07 7.60
CA SER A 109 4.93 19.41 7.29
C SER A 109 5.45 19.57 5.85
N ARG A 110 5.76 18.46 5.17
CA ARG A 110 6.22 18.43 3.77
C ARG A 110 5.05 18.15 2.82
N ASN A 111 4.25 17.14 3.13
CA ASN A 111 3.07 16.75 2.38
C ASN A 111 2.11 15.90 3.25
N GLY A 112 1.11 16.54 3.83
CA GLY A 112 0.06 15.87 4.63
C GLY A 112 -0.88 14.96 3.84
N LEU A 113 -0.87 15.00 2.49
CA LEU A 113 -1.77 14.16 1.68
C LEU A 113 -1.46 12.67 1.83
N TYR A 114 -0.23 12.29 2.16
CA TYR A 114 0.13 10.89 2.32
C TYR A 114 -0.61 10.22 3.47
N VAL A 115 -0.78 10.92 4.59
CA VAL A 115 -1.57 10.42 5.71
C VAL A 115 -3.02 10.23 5.28
N LEU A 116 -3.61 11.20 4.57
CA LEU A 116 -4.98 11.11 4.07
C LEU A 116 -5.17 9.95 3.08
N TYR A 117 -4.20 9.70 2.19
CA TYR A 117 -4.25 8.57 1.28
C TYR A 117 -4.14 7.24 2.00
N MET A 118 -3.28 7.16 3.03
CA MET A 118 -3.14 5.95 3.83
C MET A 118 -4.37 5.69 4.71
N ASP A 119 -4.98 6.74 5.27
CA ASP A 119 -6.25 6.67 6.01
C ASP A 119 -7.36 6.10 5.13
N ARG A 120 -7.43 6.52 3.86
CA ARG A 120 -8.38 5.97 2.89
C ARG A 120 -8.12 4.48 2.63
N VAL A 121 -6.86 4.06 2.47
CA VAL A 121 -6.50 2.64 2.32
C VAL A 121 -6.95 1.85 3.54
N ILE A 122 -6.63 2.31 4.76
CA ILE A 122 -7.02 1.64 6.01
C ILE A 122 -8.55 1.54 6.12
N GLY A 123 -9.27 2.61 5.76
CA GLY A 123 -10.73 2.63 5.74
C GLY A 123 -11.33 1.59 4.80
N GLU A 124 -10.82 1.48 3.57
CA GLU A 124 -11.26 0.45 2.63
C GLU A 124 -10.91 -0.96 3.09
N VAL A 125 -9.72 -1.19 3.63
CA VAL A 125 -9.34 -2.51 4.18
C VAL A 125 -10.26 -2.90 5.33
N THR A 126 -10.55 -1.98 6.25
CA THR A 126 -11.46 -2.22 7.38
C THR A 126 -12.86 -2.61 6.89
N LYS A 127 -13.37 -1.90 5.88
CA LYS A 127 -14.66 -2.18 5.23
C LYS A 127 -14.68 -3.55 4.54
N LEU A 128 -13.56 -4.02 4.00
CA LEU A 128 -13.44 -5.33 3.35
C LEU A 128 -13.24 -6.48 4.34
N VAL A 129 -12.55 -6.25 5.45
CA VAL A 129 -12.30 -7.24 6.51
C VAL A 129 -13.52 -7.43 7.42
N GLY A 130 -14.31 -6.38 7.63
CA GLY A 130 -15.51 -6.36 8.46
C GLY A 130 -16.59 -7.43 8.11
N PRO A 131 -16.90 -7.67 6.83
CA PRO A 131 -17.91 -8.64 6.44
C PRO A 131 -17.39 -10.07 6.26
N VAL A 132 -16.08 -10.26 6.09
CA VAL A 132 -15.50 -11.53 5.65
C VAL A 132 -15.13 -12.38 6.87
N SER A 133 -15.95 -13.40 7.14
CA SER A 133 -15.81 -14.27 8.32
C SER A 133 -14.47 -15.04 8.38
N SER A 134 -13.79 -15.25 7.25
CA SER A 134 -12.44 -15.85 7.21
C SER A 134 -11.34 -14.88 7.63
N LEU A 135 -11.56 -13.56 7.48
CA LEU A 135 -10.63 -12.50 7.87
C LEU A 135 -10.88 -12.01 9.32
N HIS A 136 -12.03 -12.35 9.90
CA HIS A 136 -12.44 -12.04 11.28
C HIS A 136 -11.66 -12.73 12.40
N LYS A 137 -10.70 -13.62 12.09
CA LYS A 137 -9.78 -14.14 13.11
C LYS A 137 -8.71 -13.13 13.54
N LEU A 138 -8.64 -12.00 12.87
CA LEU A 138 -7.78 -10.89 13.22
C LEU A 138 -8.25 -10.17 14.48
N ASN A 139 -7.31 -9.97 15.40
CA ASN A 139 -7.53 -9.32 16.68
C ASN A 139 -8.04 -7.88 16.45
N PRO A 140 -9.23 -7.49 16.94
CA PRO A 140 -9.82 -6.17 16.73
C PRO A 140 -8.94 -5.00 17.22
N VAL A 141 -8.00 -5.29 18.11
CA VAL A 141 -7.09 -4.33 18.76
C VAL A 141 -6.11 -3.65 17.79
N ILE A 142 -5.97 -4.14 16.56
CA ILE A 142 -4.98 -3.62 15.59
C ILE A 142 -5.40 -2.27 14.98
N PHE A 143 -6.68 -1.91 15.03
CA PHE A 143 -7.20 -0.70 14.36
C PHE A 143 -7.41 0.51 15.29
N ASP A 144 -7.10 0.39 16.59
CA ASP A 144 -7.34 1.43 17.62
C ASP A 144 -6.08 2.26 17.98
N SER A 145 -5.09 2.39 17.09
CA SER A 145 -3.82 3.12 17.34
C SER A 145 -3.68 4.43 16.57
#